data_AF-A0A6B3HJJ9-F1
#
_entry.id   AF-A0A6B3HJJ9-F1
#
_cell.length_a   1.000
_cell.length_b   1.000
_cell.length_c   1.000
_cell.angle_alpha   90.00
_cell.angle_beta   90.00
_cell.angle_gamma   90.00
#
_symmetry.space_group_name_H-M   'P 1'
#
loop_
_entity.id
_entity.type
_entity.pdbx_description
1 polymer ?
#
loop_
_entity_poly.entity_id
_entity_poly.type
_entity_poly.pdbx_seq_one_letter_code
_entity_poly.pdbx_strand_id
1 'polypeptide(L)'
;MATDAPPPEGSSDTSPAQPTAEAFNTVAASAEFADLRRSFRSFAFPLTIAFVTWYLLYVLLCNYAGGFMSTKVAGNINVALVLG
;
A
#
# COMPACT_ATOMS: atom_id res chain seq x y z
N MET A 1 16.89 -9.00 65.24
CA MET A 1 17.75 -9.01 64.04
C MET A 1 16.84 -8.97 62.83
N ALA A 2 16.49 -7.77 62.35
CA ALA A 2 15.62 -7.58 61.18
C ALA A 2 16.49 -7.36 59.94
N THR A 3 16.12 -8.05 58.87
CA THR A 3 16.76 -8.18 57.56
C THR A 3 17.15 -6.85 56.90
N ASP A 4 18.43 -6.71 56.55
CA ASP A 4 18.94 -5.76 55.56
C ASP A 4 19.06 -6.50 54.23
N ALA A 5 17.94 -6.64 53.52
CA ALA A 5 17.95 -7.10 52.14
C ALA A 5 18.00 -5.84 51.26
N PRO A 6 18.97 -5.72 50.34
CA PRO A 6 19.02 -4.56 49.45
C PRO A 6 17.72 -4.48 48.63
N PRO A 7 17.23 -3.27 48.32
CA PRO A 7 16.02 -3.08 47.53
C PRO A 7 16.10 -3.89 46.23
N PRO A 8 15.00 -4.49 45.74
CA PRO A 8 14.99 -5.11 44.43
C PRO A 8 15.39 -4.02 43.44
N GLU A 9 16.56 -4.19 42.81
CA GLU A 9 17.01 -3.29 41.75
C GLU A 9 15.87 -3.19 40.76
N GLY A 10 15.38 -1.95 40.60
CA GLY A 10 14.24 -1.63 39.78
C GLY A 10 14.38 -2.37 38.47
N SER A 11 13.36 -3.17 38.16
CA SER A 11 13.12 -3.77 36.87
C SER A 11 13.78 -2.91 35.80
N SER A 12 14.85 -3.44 35.20
CA SER A 12 15.39 -2.93 33.96
C SER A 12 14.24 -2.94 32.98
N ASP A 13 13.59 -1.78 32.86
CA ASP A 13 12.58 -1.45 31.87
C ASP A 13 13.24 -1.68 30.51
N THR A 14 13.20 -2.94 30.09
CA THR A 14 13.50 -3.39 28.73
C THR A 14 12.28 -3.09 27.87
N SER A 15 11.69 -1.91 28.08
CA SER A 15 10.75 -1.32 27.15
C SER A 15 11.64 -0.61 26.13
N PRO A 16 11.70 -1.07 24.86
CA PRO A 16 12.51 -0.40 23.87
C PRO A 16 12.09 1.07 23.86
N ALA A 17 13.02 1.97 24.19
CA ALA A 17 12.77 3.40 24.26
C ALA A 17 12.04 3.79 22.96
N GLN A 18 10.76 4.15 23.08
CA GLN A 18 9.97 4.50 21.91
C GLN A 18 10.71 5.65 21.21
N PRO A 19 11.05 5.50 19.92
CA PRO A 19 11.81 6.54 19.25
C PRO A 19 11.04 7.86 19.35
N THR A 20 11.74 8.92 19.74
CA THR A 20 11.11 10.25 19.81
C THR A 20 10.64 10.66 18.41
N ALA A 21 9.65 11.53 18.32
CA ALA A 21 9.14 12.01 17.03
C ALA A 21 10.27 12.60 16.15
N GLU A 22 11.27 13.21 16.75
CA GLU A 22 12.46 13.72 16.06
C GLU A 22 13.35 12.60 15.49
N ALA A 23 13.53 11.50 16.22
CA ALA A 23 14.24 10.32 15.72
C ALA A 23 13.52 9.69 14.52
N PHE A 24 12.19 9.59 14.57
CA PHE A 24 11.38 9.14 13.43
C PHE A 24 11.52 10.05 12.22
N ASN A 25 11.46 11.38 12.41
CA ASN A 25 11.61 12.33 11.31
C ASN A 25 13.00 12.25 10.66
N THR A 26 14.04 12.08 11.47
CA THR A 26 15.43 11.94 11.00
C THR A 26 15.59 10.69 10.14
N VAL A 27 15.04 9.56 10.60
CA VAL A 27 15.09 8.29 9.87
C VAL A 27 14.22 8.36 8.60
N ALA A 28 13.03 8.96 8.68
CA ALA A 28 12.12 9.13 7.53
C ALA A 28 12.69 10.07 6.45
N ALA A 29 13.53 11.04 6.83
CA ALA A 29 14.23 11.95 5.93
C ALA A 29 15.53 11.36 5.34
N SER A 30 15.97 10.20 5.83
CA SER A 30 17.18 9.55 5.32
C SER A 30 17.00 9.05 3.87
N ALA A 31 18.09 9.09 3.11
CA ALA A 31 18.09 8.71 1.69
C ALA A 31 17.70 7.23 1.47
N GLU A 32 18.12 6.35 2.38
CA GLU A 32 17.80 4.91 2.32
C GLU A 32 16.28 4.65 2.39
N PHE A 33 15.58 5.34 3.30
CA PHE A 33 14.13 5.24 3.43
C PHE A 33 13.40 5.84 2.21
N ALA A 34 13.93 6.91 1.63
CA ALA A 34 13.39 7.51 0.42
C ALA A 34 13.50 6.55 -0.78
N ASP A 35 14.63 5.87 -0.94
CA ASP A 35 14.85 4.89 -2.02
C ASP A 35 13.93 3.67 -1.90
N LEU A 36 13.73 3.16 -0.68
CA LEU A 36 12.80 2.07 -0.40
C LEU A 36 11.36 2.46 -0.81
N ARG A 37 10.95 3.66 -0.40
CA ARG A 37 9.60 4.18 -0.69
C ARG A 37 9.42 4.49 -2.17
N ARG A 38 10.47 4.96 -2.84
CA ARG A 38 10.46 5.20 -4.29
C ARG A 38 10.36 3.91 -5.08
N SER A 39 11.11 2.88 -4.70
CA SER A 39 11.07 1.56 -5.33
C SER A 39 9.66 0.96 -5.24
N PHE A 40 9.07 0.95 -4.04
CA PHE A 40 7.70 0.47 -3.83
C PHE A 40 6.67 1.26 -4.66
N ARG A 41 6.75 2.60 -4.64
CA ARG A 41 5.82 3.44 -5.40
C ARG A 41 5.99 3.28 -6.91
N SER A 42 7.21 3.07 -7.40
CA SER A 42 7.47 2.89 -8.82
C SER A 42 6.82 1.63 -9.41
N PHE A 43 6.52 0.64 -8.58
CA PHE A 43 5.77 -0.54 -8.99
C PHE A 43 4.26 -0.37 -8.80
N ALA A 44 3.84 0.06 -7.61
CA ALA A 44 2.43 0.13 -7.27
C ALA A 44 1.67 1.23 -8.03
N PHE A 45 2.25 2.43 -8.18
CA PHE A 45 1.56 3.56 -8.83
C PHE A 45 1.22 3.28 -10.29
N PRO A 46 2.15 2.79 -11.14
CA PRO A 46 1.81 2.45 -12.52
C PRO A 46 0.70 1.39 -12.61
N LEU A 47 0.74 0.36 -11.76
CA LEU A 47 -0.30 -0.67 -11.74
C LEU A 47 -1.66 -0.09 -11.34
N THR A 48 -1.71 0.77 -10.32
CA THR A 48 -2.95 1.46 -9.91
C THR A 48 -3.47 2.36 -11.03
N ILE A 49 -2.61 3.13 -11.69
CA ILE A 49 -3.02 4.00 -12.80
C ILE A 49 -3.56 3.17 -13.96
N ALA A 50 -2.90 2.06 -14.31
CA ALA A 50 -3.36 1.16 -15.36
C ALA A 50 -4.74 0.58 -15.02
N PHE A 51 -4.93 0.11 -13.78
CA PHE A 51 -6.21 -0.44 -13.33
C PHE A 51 -7.32 0.61 -13.33
N VAL A 52 -7.06 1.81 -12.80
CA VAL A 52 -8.04 2.90 -12.78
C VAL A 52 -8.39 3.33 -14.20
N THR A 53 -7.40 3.49 -15.08
CA THR A 53 -7.62 3.88 -16.48
C THR A 53 -8.45 2.83 -17.20
N TRP A 54 -8.12 1.55 -17.02
CA TRP A 54 -8.88 0.43 -17.59
C TRP A 54 -10.33 0.41 -17.11
N TYR A 55 -10.54 0.58 -15.81
CA TYR A 55 -11.88 0.62 -15.23
C TYR A 55 -12.71 1.79 -15.75
N LEU A 56 -12.13 3.00 -15.81
CA LEU A 56 -12.82 4.16 -16.36
C LEU A 56 -13.16 3.98 -17.84
N LEU A 57 -12.24 3.40 -18.61
CA LEU A 57 -12.48 3.05 -20.01
C LEU A 57 -13.64 2.06 -20.13
N TYR A 58 -13.66 1.00 -19.31
CA TYR A 58 -14.75 0.04 -19.26
C TYR A 58 -16.10 0.72 -18.97
N VAL A 59 -16.18 1.55 -17.94
CA VAL A 59 -17.40 2.29 -17.57
C VAL A 59 -17.87 3.20 -18.72
N LEU A 60 -16.95 3.92 -19.36
CA LEU A 60 -17.26 4.80 -20.48
C LEU A 60 -17.82 4.01 -21.67
N LEU A 61 -17.20 2.88 -22.01
CA LEU A 61 -17.68 2.00 -23.08
C LEU A 61 -19.05 1.40 -22.74
N CYS A 62 -19.30 1.02 -21.49
CA CYS A 62 -20.61 0.53 -21.06
C CYS A 62 -21.71 1.59 -21.22
N ASN A 63 -21.41 2.85 -20.90
CA ASN A 63 -22.40 3.91 -20.92
C ASN A 63 -22.67 4.46 -22.32
N TYR A 64 -21.61 4.67 -23.12
CA TYR A 64 -21.70 5.36 -24.41
C TYR A 64 -21.63 4.42 -25.62
N ALA A 65 -20.99 3.26 -25.50
CA ALA A 65 -20.66 2.38 -26.61
C ALA A 65 -21.36 1.00 -26.49
N GLY A 66 -22.66 1.00 -26.21
CA GLY A 66 -23.45 -0.24 -26.08
C GLY A 66 -23.35 -1.16 -27.30
N GLY A 67 -23.22 -0.59 -28.51
CA GLY A 67 -22.97 -1.36 -29.74
C GLY A 67 -21.59 -2.04 -29.77
N PHE A 68 -20.55 -1.36 -29.29
CA PHE A 68 -19.20 -1.94 -29.16
C PHE A 68 -19.16 -3.03 -28.09
N MET A 69 -19.78 -2.78 -26.94
CA MET A 69 -19.94 -3.77 -25.86
C MET A 69 -20.72 -5.01 -26.29
N SER A 70 -21.66 -4.88 -27.23
CA SER A 70 -22.41 -6.01 -27.81
C SER A 70 -21.70 -6.71 -28.98
N THR A 71 -20.50 -6.25 -29.36
CA THR A 71 -19.73 -6.88 -30.43
C THR A 71 -19.22 -8.24 -29.96
N LYS A 72 -19.57 -9.29 -30.71
CA LYS A 72 -19.12 -10.67 -30.45
C LYS A 72 -17.66 -10.82 -30.87
N VAL A 73 -16.82 -11.33 -29.96
CA VAL A 73 -15.41 -11.61 -30.19
C VAL A 73 -15.21 -13.06 -30.63
N ALA A 74 -15.86 -14.01 -29.93
CA ALA A 74 -15.85 -15.42 -30.29
C ALA A 74 -17.09 -16.14 -29.72
N GLY A 75 -17.84 -16.84 -30.57
CA GLY A 75 -19.06 -17.54 -30.16
C GLY A 75 -20.09 -16.59 -29.51
N ASN A 76 -20.38 -16.80 -28.22
CA ASN A 76 -21.30 -15.99 -27.41
C ASN A 76 -20.58 -14.97 -26.51
N ILE A 77 -19.26 -14.83 -26.61
CA ILE A 77 -18.46 -13.90 -25.82
C ILE A 77 -18.45 -12.53 -26.52
N ASN A 78 -18.94 -11.50 -25.83
CA ASN A 78 -18.89 -10.12 -26.30
C ASN A 78 -17.73 -9.36 -25.65
N VAL A 79 -17.35 -8.22 -26.23
CA VAL A 79 -16.30 -7.35 -25.68
C VAL A 79 -16.57 -6.99 -24.21
N ALA A 80 -17.83 -6.84 -23.82
CA ALA A 80 -18.23 -6.62 -22.43
C ALA A 80 -17.71 -7.69 -21.44
N LEU A 81 -17.79 -8.97 -21.83
CA LEU A 81 -17.35 -10.12 -21.05
C LEU A 81 -15.83 -10.32 -21.07
N VAL A 82 -15.14 -9.73 -22.04
CA VAL A 82 -13.68 -9.80 -22.15
C VAL A 82 -13.03 -8.71 -21.30
N LEU A 83 -13.64 -7.53 -21.24
CA LEU A 83 -13.12 -6.39 -20.51
C LEU A 83 -13.49 -6.39 -19.01
N GLY A 84 -14.51 -7.18 -18.61
CA GLY A 84 -15.00 -7.31 -17.23
C GLY A 84 -15.46 -8.71 -16.91
#